data_AF-A0A7S1GET8-F1
#
_entry.id   AF-A0A7S1GET8-F1
#
_cell.length_a   1.000
_cell.length_b   1.000
_cell.length_c   1.000
_cell.angle_alpha   90.00
_cell.angle_beta   90.00
_cell.angle_gamma   90.00
#
_symmetry.space_group_name_H-M   'P 1'
#
loop_
_entity.id
_entity.type
_entity.pdbx_description
1 polymer ?
#
loop_
_entity_poly.entity_id
_entity_poly.type
_entity_poly.pdbx_seq_one_letter_code
_entity_poly.pdbx_strand_id
1 'polypeptide(L)'
;VADRWQRYDPQRPPYRFFPNRTKRQTAQLTALSFVFFTGTGYLMTMYFKDRADSKQGWWEQRAREGLPPDQVMMKDAQVDAWREIMLKARRQRLGLPERAPGNCQIRDILRRLHLK
;
A
#
# COMPACT_ATOMS: atom_id res chain seq x y z
N VAL A 1 -0.59 0.19 -49.75
CA VAL A 1 -1.42 1.26 -49.14
C VAL A 1 -2.76 0.63 -48.81
N ALA A 2 -3.19 0.60 -47.54
CA ALA A 2 -4.49 0.02 -47.19
C ALA A 2 -5.60 0.80 -47.89
N ASP A 3 -6.53 0.08 -48.51
CA ASP A 3 -7.63 0.69 -49.26
C ASP A 3 -8.42 1.66 -48.37
N ARG A 4 -8.73 2.85 -48.91
CA ARG A 4 -9.40 3.93 -48.14
C ARG A 4 -10.76 3.51 -47.57
N TRP A 5 -11.43 2.52 -48.18
CA TRP A 5 -12.73 2.02 -47.73
C TRP A 5 -12.65 1.25 -46.40
N GLN A 6 -11.51 0.61 -46.08
CA GLN A 6 -11.33 -0.13 -44.83
C GLN A 6 -11.40 0.76 -43.59
N ARG A 7 -11.23 2.08 -43.74
CA ARG A 7 -11.38 3.05 -42.65
C ARG A 7 -12.82 3.15 -42.13
N TYR A 8 -13.78 2.75 -42.96
CA TYR A 8 -15.21 2.84 -42.66
C TYR A 8 -15.83 1.47 -42.34
N ASP A 9 -15.04 0.38 -42.35
CA ASP A 9 -15.53 -0.95 -41.97
C ASP A 9 -15.73 -1.03 -40.45
N PRO A 10 -16.98 -1.16 -39.96
CA PRO A 10 -17.24 -1.25 -38.53
C PRO A 10 -16.74 -2.57 -37.91
N GLN A 11 -16.44 -3.61 -38.68
CA GLN A 11 -15.93 -4.88 -38.16
C GLN A 11 -14.40 -4.88 -37.96
N ARG A 12 -13.69 -4.07 -38.74
CA ARG A 12 -12.22 -3.96 -38.76
C ARG A 12 -11.80 -2.49 -38.62
N PRO A 13 -11.93 -1.91 -37.42
CA PRO A 13 -11.52 -0.54 -37.19
C PRO A 13 -10.01 -0.39 -37.50
N PRO A 14 -9.57 0.77 -38.01
CA PRO A 14 -8.21 0.96 -38.49
C PRO A 14 -7.23 1.14 -37.32
N TYR A 15 -6.87 0.05 -36.64
CA TYR A 15 -5.87 0.07 -35.59
C TYR A 15 -4.49 0.40 -36.16
N ARG A 16 -3.84 1.43 -35.60
CA ARG A 16 -2.53 1.95 -36.06
C ARG A 16 -1.45 0.89 -36.15
N PHE A 17 -1.43 -0.05 -35.21
CA PHE A 17 -0.38 -1.08 -35.09
C PHE A 17 -0.82 -2.46 -35.57
N PHE A 18 -2.14 -2.69 -35.75
CA PHE A 18 -2.70 -3.99 -36.15
C PHE A 18 -3.88 -3.81 -37.12
N PRO A 19 -3.62 -3.35 -38.36
CA PRO A 19 -4.66 -2.92 -39.29
C PRO A 19 -5.61 -4.04 -39.76
N ASN A 20 -5.21 -5.32 -39.62
CA ASN A 20 -6.03 -6.47 -40.04
C ASN A 20 -6.83 -7.11 -38.88
N ARG A 21 -6.83 -6.52 -37.68
CA ARG A 21 -7.49 -7.11 -36.50
C ARG A 21 -8.96 -6.76 -36.45
N THR A 22 -9.79 -7.74 -36.09
CA THR A 22 -11.23 -7.52 -35.86
C THR A 22 -11.51 -6.96 -34.46
N LYS A 23 -12.68 -6.33 -34.27
CA LYS A 23 -13.13 -5.86 -32.94
C LYS A 23 -13.17 -6.99 -31.89
N ARG A 24 -13.72 -8.15 -32.25
CA ARG A 24 -13.85 -9.30 -31.33
C ARG A 24 -12.50 -9.85 -30.88
N GLN A 25 -11.57 -10.01 -31.81
CA GLN A 25 -10.20 -10.44 -31.48
C GLN A 25 -9.51 -9.44 -30.56
N THR A 26 -9.70 -8.14 -30.79
CA THR A 26 -9.12 -7.10 -29.93
C THR A 26 -9.71 -7.16 -28.52
N ALA A 27 -11.03 -7.30 -28.39
CA ALA A 27 -11.70 -7.43 -27.09
C ALA A 27 -11.23 -8.66 -26.31
N GLN A 28 -11.07 -9.81 -26.99
CA GLN A 28 -10.56 -11.03 -26.37
C GLN A 28 -9.10 -10.88 -25.91
N LEU A 29 -8.25 -10.27 -26.74
CA LEU A 29 -6.85 -10.02 -26.40
C LEU A 29 -6.70 -9.03 -25.25
N THR A 30 -7.52 -7.98 -25.19
CA THR A 30 -7.51 -7.05 -24.05
C THR A 30 -7.96 -7.74 -22.78
N ALA A 31 -9.01 -8.57 -22.84
CA ALA A 31 -9.45 -9.33 -21.68
C ALA A 31 -8.38 -10.31 -21.20
N LEU A 32 -7.78 -11.06 -22.14
CA LEU A 32 -6.76 -12.07 -21.83
C LEU A 32 -5.48 -11.42 -21.28
N SER A 33 -5.04 -10.30 -21.85
CA SER A 33 -3.90 -9.56 -21.32
C SER A 33 -4.17 -9.00 -19.92
N PHE A 34 -5.38 -8.49 -19.65
CA PHE A 34 -5.74 -8.01 -18.33
C PHE A 34 -5.67 -9.13 -17.28
N VAL A 35 -6.25 -10.29 -17.59
CA VAL A 35 -6.19 -11.48 -16.73
C VAL A 35 -4.74 -11.93 -16.53
N PHE A 36 -3.95 -11.96 -17.60
CA PHE A 36 -2.54 -12.35 -17.54
C PHE A 36 -1.74 -11.42 -16.63
N PHE A 37 -1.76 -10.10 -16.86
CA PHE A 37 -1.00 -9.14 -16.05
C PHE A 37 -1.44 -9.15 -14.58
N THR A 38 -2.74 -9.27 -14.32
CA THR A 38 -3.27 -9.35 -12.96
C THR A 38 -2.79 -10.63 -12.26
N GLY A 39 -2.88 -11.77 -12.94
CA GLY A 39 -2.42 -13.05 -12.41
C GLY A 39 -0.91 -13.09 -12.17
N THR A 40 -0.10 -12.60 -13.12
CA THR A 40 1.36 -12.51 -12.97
C THR A 40 1.75 -11.56 -11.85
N GLY A 41 1.09 -10.40 -11.74
CA GLY A 41 1.31 -9.45 -10.64
C GLY A 41 1.04 -10.08 -9.27
N TYR A 42 -0.06 -10.82 -9.15
CA TYR A 42 -0.39 -11.54 -7.92
C TYR A 42 0.66 -12.59 -7.55
N LEU A 43 1.07 -13.43 -8.51
CA LEU A 43 2.12 -14.43 -8.28
C LEU A 43 3.46 -13.79 -7.89
N MET A 44 3.83 -12.68 -8.52
CA MET A 44 5.02 -11.92 -8.11
C MET A 44 4.91 -11.40 -6.69
N THR A 45 3.76 -10.85 -6.30
CA THR A 45 3.59 -10.37 -4.92
C THR A 45 3.73 -11.47 -3.89
N MET A 46 3.20 -12.67 -4.14
CA MET A 46 3.44 -13.82 -3.26
C MET A 46 4.92 -14.17 -3.18
N TYR A 47 5.60 -14.31 -4.33
CA TYR A 47 7.02 -14.65 -4.37
C TYR A 47 7.89 -13.63 -3.61
N PHE A 48 7.62 -12.33 -3.78
CA PHE A 48 8.35 -11.29 -3.08
C PHE A 48 8.02 -11.22 -1.60
N LYS A 49 6.77 -11.50 -1.21
CA LYS A 49 6.37 -11.53 0.19
C LYS A 49 7.09 -12.64 0.95
N ASP A 50 7.13 -13.86 0.42
CA ASP A 50 7.84 -14.97 1.06
C ASP A 50 9.33 -14.67 1.26
N ARG A 51 9.96 -14.01 0.26
CA ARG A 51 11.35 -13.57 0.36
C ARG A 51 11.55 -12.41 1.33
N ALA A 52 10.60 -11.47 1.39
CA ALA A 52 10.66 -10.34 2.31
C ALA A 52 10.51 -10.83 3.76
N ASP A 53 9.55 -11.71 4.03
CA ASP A 53 9.29 -12.29 5.35
C ASP A 53 10.49 -13.12 5.82
N SER A 54 11.11 -13.91 4.93
CA SER A 54 12.34 -14.66 5.25
C SER A 54 13.52 -13.75 5.61
N LYS A 55 13.73 -12.67 4.85
CA LYS A 55 14.77 -11.69 5.16
C LYS A 55 14.47 -10.95 6.46
N GLN A 56 13.22 -10.57 6.68
CA GLN A 56 12.80 -9.86 7.88
C GLN A 56 13.05 -10.71 9.13
N GLY A 57 12.68 -12.00 9.10
CA GLY A 57 12.98 -12.92 10.20
C GLY A 57 14.48 -13.05 10.50
N TRP A 58 15.32 -13.09 9.46
CA TRP A 58 16.77 -13.13 9.63
C TRP A 58 17.33 -11.83 10.24
N TRP A 59 16.84 -10.67 9.80
CA TRP A 59 17.22 -9.38 10.39
C TRP A 59 16.73 -9.21 11.82
N GLU A 60 15.53 -9.71 12.14
CA GLU A 60 14.99 -9.70 13.50
C GLU A 60 15.80 -10.60 14.43
N GLN A 61 16.19 -11.80 13.99
CA GLN A 61 17.08 -12.68 14.75
C GLN A 61 18.46 -12.05 14.96
N ARG A 62 19.06 -11.49 13.89
CA ARG A 62 20.36 -10.80 13.99
C ARG A 62 20.31 -9.56 14.87
N ALA A 63 19.20 -8.81 14.84
CA ALA A 63 18.98 -7.70 15.74
C ALA A 63 18.90 -8.18 17.20
N ARG A 64 18.23 -9.31 17.47
CA ARG A 64 18.16 -9.88 18.82
C ARG A 64 19.49 -10.46 19.33
N GLU A 65 20.29 -11.06 18.45
CA GLU A 65 21.58 -11.67 18.81
C GLU A 65 22.72 -10.66 18.93
N GLY A 66 22.66 -9.54 18.20
CA GLY A 66 23.76 -8.57 18.12
C GLY A 66 23.61 -7.30 18.96
N LEU A 67 22.41 -6.98 19.45
CA LEU A 67 22.17 -5.75 20.21
C LEU A 67 22.20 -6.05 21.72
N PRO A 68 23.12 -5.45 22.50
CA PRO A 68 23.00 -5.47 23.95
C PRO A 68 21.65 -4.84 24.35
N PRO A 69 21.03 -5.29 25.45
CA PRO A 69 19.67 -4.89 25.84
C PRO A 69 19.47 -3.36 25.91
N ASP A 70 20.51 -2.61 26.29
CA ASP A 70 20.50 -1.13 26.29
C ASP A 70 20.25 -0.52 24.90
N GLN A 71 20.80 -1.11 23.83
CA GLN A 71 20.64 -0.56 22.48
C GLN A 71 19.25 -0.84 21.90
N VAL A 72 18.61 -1.93 22.32
CA VAL A 72 17.21 -2.22 21.98
C VAL A 72 16.29 -1.18 22.63
N MET A 73 16.49 -0.91 23.93
CA MET A 73 15.72 0.12 24.64
C MET A 73 15.94 1.52 24.04
N MET A 74 17.17 1.85 23.63
CA MET A 74 17.44 3.12 22.94
C MET A 74 16.72 3.23 21.60
N LYS A 75 16.69 2.16 20.80
CA LYS A 75 15.98 2.16 19.52
C LYS A 75 14.48 2.37 19.73
N ASP A 76 13.88 1.65 20.67
CA ASP A 76 12.45 1.76 20.96
C ASP A 76 12.11 3.17 21.49
N ALA A 77 12.95 3.71 22.38
CA ALA A 77 12.82 5.09 22.87
C ALA A 77 12.94 6.13 21.74
N GLN A 78 13.83 5.92 20.77
CA GLN A 78 13.94 6.79 19.59
C GLN A 78 12.67 6.74 18.73
N VAL A 79 12.12 5.55 18.50
CA VAL A 79 10.88 5.38 17.73
C VAL A 79 9.71 6.07 18.43
N ASP A 80 9.59 5.91 19.74
CA ASP A 80 8.55 6.57 20.54
C ASP A 80 8.72 8.09 20.54
N ALA A 81 9.95 8.61 20.70
CA ALA A 81 10.23 10.04 20.61
C ALA A 81 9.84 10.62 19.25
N TRP A 82 10.17 9.93 18.15
CA TRP A 82 9.76 10.35 16.80
C TRP A 82 8.25 10.37 16.64
N ARG A 83 7.56 9.37 17.19
CA ARG A 83 6.10 9.29 17.17
C ARG A 83 5.47 10.46 17.92
N GLU A 84 6.02 10.82 19.08
CA GLU A 84 5.58 11.97 19.86
C GLU A 84 5.78 13.29 19.11
N ILE A 85 6.94 13.49 18.48
CA ILE A 85 7.24 14.68 17.66
C ILE A 85 6.20 14.82 16.54
N MET A 86 5.93 13.73 15.82
CA MET A 86 4.96 13.73 14.71
C MET A 86 3.54 14.02 15.20
N LEU A 87 3.13 13.45 16.34
CA LEU A 87 1.84 13.73 16.95
C LEU A 87 1.70 15.18 17.41
N LYS A 88 2.77 15.74 17.98
CA LYS A 88 2.82 17.15 18.39
C LYS A 88 2.70 18.09 17.19
N ALA A 89 3.49 17.85 16.13
CA ALA A 89 3.42 18.62 14.89
C ALA A 89 2.02 18.55 14.25
N ARG A 90 1.40 17.37 14.23
CA ARG A 90 0.03 17.19 13.73
C ARG A 90 -0.99 17.97 14.56
N ARG A 91 -0.87 17.97 15.89
CA ARG A 91 -1.76 18.74 16.78
C ARG A 91 -1.62 20.24 16.57
N GLN A 92 -0.39 20.75 16.45
CA GLN A 92 -0.15 22.16 16.14
C GLN A 92 -0.81 22.58 14.82
N ARG A 93 -0.74 21.74 13.78
CA ARG A 93 -1.45 21.99 12.51
C ARG A 93 -2.98 22.01 12.64
N LEU A 94 -3.52 21.25 13.59
CA LEU A 94 -4.96 21.19 13.87
C LEU A 94 -5.41 22.24 14.90
N GLY A 95 -4.50 23.10 15.40
CA GLY A 95 -4.80 24.06 16.46
C GLY A 95 -5.16 23.42 17.80
N LEU A 96 -4.84 22.13 18.00
CA LEU A 96 -5.13 21.40 19.23
C LEU A 96 -4.04 21.67 20.28
N PRO A 97 -4.40 21.85 21.57
CA PRO A 97 -3.43 22.07 22.63
C PRO A 97 -2.49 20.86 22.79
N GLU A 98 -1.27 21.13 23.27
CA GLU A 98 -0.32 20.08 23.62
C GLU A 98 -0.88 19.20 24.73
N ARG A 99 -0.71 17.88 24.61
CA ARG A 99 -1.16 16.93 25.63
C ARG A 99 -0.29 17.14 26.88
N ALA A 100 -0.90 17.23 28.06
CA ALA A 100 -0.14 17.23 29.31
C ALA A 100 0.73 15.96 29.40
N PRO A 101 2.00 16.06 29.81
CA PRO A 101 2.85 14.88 30.01
C PRO A 101 2.23 13.99 31.09
N GLY A 102 1.84 12.77 30.72
CA GLY A 102 1.24 11.78 31.62
C GLY A 102 0.20 10.87 30.96
N ASN A 103 -0.12 9.77 31.65
CA ASN A 103 -1.20 8.86 31.26
C ASN A 103 -2.55 9.56 31.40
N CYS A 104 -3.06 10.18 30.33
CA CYS A 104 -4.46 10.60 30.35
C CYS A 104 -5.35 9.36 30.30
N GLN A 105 -6.00 9.05 31.43
CA GLN A 105 -7.14 8.15 31.44
C GLN A 105 -8.23 8.78 30.57
N ILE A 106 -8.62 8.11 29.49
CA ILE A 106 -9.84 8.46 28.75
C ILE A 106 -10.98 8.22 29.73
N ARG A 107 -11.47 9.29 30.35
CA ARG A 107 -12.63 9.22 31.22
C ARG A 107 -13.84 9.09 30.30
N ASP A 108 -14.34 7.88 30.11
CA ASP A 108 -15.53 7.64 29.29
C ASP A 108 -16.70 8.48 29.81
N ILE A 109 -17.05 9.52 29.04
CA ILE A 109 -18.15 10.43 29.33
C ILE A 109 -19.50 9.68 29.26
N LEU A 110 -19.53 8.55 28.54
CA LEU A 110 -20.72 7.70 28.37
C LEU A 110 -21.25 7.10 29.68
N ARG A 111 -20.44 7.03 30.76
CA ARG A 111 -20.92 6.52 32.06
C ARG A 111 -21.74 7.54 32.88
N ARG A 112 -21.75 8.82 32.51
CA ARG A 112 -22.53 9.87 33.21
C ARG A 112 -23.96 10.04 32.71
N LEU A 113 -24.31 9.48 31.55
CA LEU A 113 -25.66 9.59 30.99
C LEU A 113 -26.63 8.48 31.48
N HIS A 114 -26.14 7.52 32.27
CA HIS A 114 -26.94 6.43 32.84
C HIS A 114 -27.19 6.56 34.36
N LEU A 115 -26.97 7.73 34.93
CA LEU A 115 -27.34 8.04 36.32
C LEU A 115 -28.12 9.35 36.37
N LYS A 116 -29.33 9.34 35.81
CA LYS A 116 -30.47 10.18 36.19
C LYS A 116 -31.76 9.43 35.91
#